data_AF-A0A0K0PZE9-F1
#
_entry.id   AF-A0A0K0PZE9-F1
#
_cell.length_a   1.000
_cell.length_b   1.000
_cell.length_c   1.000
_cell.angle_alpha   90.00
_cell.angle_beta   90.00
_cell.angle_gamma   90.00
#
_symmetry.space_group_name_H-M   'P 1'
#
loop_
_entity.id
_entity.type
_entity.pdbx_description
1 polymer ?
#
loop_
_entity_poly.entity_id
_entity_poly.type
_entity_poly.pdbx_seq_one_letter_code
_entity_poly.pdbx_strand_id
1 'polypeptide(L)'
;MNKQNLKRVSTPIFPFTAIVGQEEMKLALELNVIDPKIGGVMIMGDRGTGKSTTIRAIADLLPEIEVIKDDPFNRHPEDETTENSETEFIKIPMVDLPLGATEDRVCGTIDIEKALTEGV
;
A
#
# COMPACT_ATOMS: atom_id res chain seq x y z
N MET A 1 11.25 -17.70 26.43
CA MET A 1 11.04 -18.59 25.26
C MET A 1 10.80 -17.68 24.06
N ASN A 2 11.90 -17.22 23.45
CA ASN A 2 11.93 -16.08 22.53
C ASN A 2 11.42 -16.48 21.14
N LYS A 3 10.27 -15.94 20.72
CA LYS A 3 9.91 -15.83 19.30
C LYS A 3 10.74 -14.71 18.68
N GLN A 4 11.98 -15.03 18.32
CA GLN A 4 12.85 -14.13 17.59
C GLN A 4 12.24 -13.86 16.21
N ASN A 5 11.91 -12.58 15.98
CA ASN A 5 12.03 -11.87 14.70
C ASN A 5 12.06 -12.75 13.45
N LEU A 6 10.87 -13.05 12.90
CA LEU A 6 10.73 -13.27 11.47
C LEU A 6 11.09 -11.94 10.79
N LYS A 7 12.38 -11.67 10.58
CA LYS A 7 12.83 -10.67 9.62
C LYS A 7 12.11 -10.99 8.32
N ARG A 8 11.11 -10.18 7.96
CA ARG A 8 10.52 -10.21 6.62
C ARG A 8 11.70 -10.13 5.67
N VAL A 9 11.99 -11.22 4.96
CA VAL A 9 12.98 -11.22 3.90
C VAL A 9 12.35 -10.37 2.81
N SER A 10 12.60 -9.05 2.84
CA SER A 10 12.23 -8.18 1.76
C SER A 10 13.16 -8.56 0.60
N THR A 11 12.58 -9.15 -0.44
CA THR A 11 13.27 -9.23 -1.73
C THR A 11 13.66 -7.81 -2.11
N PRO A 12 14.93 -7.54 -2.46
CA PRO A 12 15.36 -6.18 -2.77
C PRO A 12 14.52 -5.64 -3.92
N ILE A 13 13.93 -4.47 -3.71
CA ILE A 13 13.14 -3.78 -4.71
C ILE A 13 14.11 -3.12 -5.69
N PHE A 14 13.79 -3.17 -6.98
CA PHE A 14 14.62 -2.56 -8.00
C PHE A 14 14.54 -1.03 -7.88
N PRO A 15 15.67 -0.29 -7.84
CA PRO A 15 15.64 1.15 -7.58
C PRO A 15 15.00 1.93 -8.73
N PHE A 16 14.14 2.90 -8.40
CA PHE A 16 13.37 3.69 -9.38
C PHE A 16 14.28 4.44 -10.37
N THR A 17 15.39 4.98 -9.87
CA THR A 17 16.38 5.72 -10.67
C THR A 17 17.16 4.85 -11.65
N ALA A 18 17.23 3.53 -11.43
CA ALA A 18 17.93 2.60 -12.33
C ALA A 18 17.04 2.08 -13.48
N ILE A 19 15.76 2.45 -13.50
CA ILE A 19 14.84 2.04 -14.56
C ILE A 19 15.18 2.85 -15.81
N VAL A 20 15.56 2.15 -16.88
CA VAL A 20 15.98 2.80 -18.13
C VAL A 20 14.77 3.22 -18.95
N GLY A 21 14.73 4.48 -19.36
CA GLY A 21 13.64 5.06 -20.15
C GLY A 21 12.34 5.22 -19.35
N GLN A 22 11.21 5.10 -20.05
CA GLN A 22 9.86 5.27 -19.47
C GLN A 22 9.63 6.65 -18.83
N GLU A 23 10.22 7.70 -19.39
CA GLU A 23 10.19 9.05 -18.83
C GLU A 23 8.75 9.56 -18.61
N GLU A 24 7.85 9.32 -19.56
CA GLU A 24 6.43 9.68 -19.43
C GLU A 24 5.74 8.97 -18.26
N MET A 25 6.02 7.67 -18.08
CA MET A 25 5.46 6.88 -16.98
C MET A 25 6.00 7.33 -15.63
N LYS A 26 7.31 7.59 -15.54
CA LYS A 26 7.94 8.10 -14.31
C LYS A 26 7.36 9.44 -13.91
N LEU A 27 7.29 10.38 -14.87
CA LEU A 27 6.72 11.70 -14.66
C LEU A 27 5.25 11.61 -14.20
N ALA A 28 4.43 10.77 -14.85
CA ALA A 28 3.04 10.59 -14.46
C ALA A 28 2.89 10.08 -13.01
N LEU A 29 3.75 9.15 -12.59
CA LEU A 29 3.76 8.63 -11.22
C LEU A 29 4.24 9.69 -10.22
N GLU A 30 5.30 10.43 -10.53
CA GLU A 30 5.80 11.53 -9.69
C GLU A 30 4.74 12.61 -9.48
N LEU A 31 4.05 13.02 -10.55
CA LEU A 31 2.95 13.99 -10.47
C LEU A 31 1.81 13.47 -9.59
N ASN A 32 1.47 12.18 -9.70
CA ASN A 32 0.42 11.57 -8.91
C ASN A 32 0.76 11.46 -7.42
N VAL A 33 2.03 11.22 -7.10
CA VAL A 33 2.56 11.26 -5.73
C VAL A 33 2.44 12.66 -5.13
N ILE A 34 2.72 13.71 -5.94
CA ILE A 34 2.64 15.10 -5.48
C ILE A 34 1.18 15.55 -5.28
N ASP A 35 0.31 15.27 -6.26
CA ASP A 35 -1.10 15.62 -6.20
C ASP A 35 -2.00 14.44 -6.63
N PRO A 36 -2.53 13.68 -5.67
CA PRO A 36 -3.47 12.60 -5.94
C PRO A 36 -4.78 13.05 -6.61
N LYS A 37 -5.12 14.35 -6.57
CA LYS A 37 -6.35 14.89 -7.19
C LYS A 37 -6.30 14.87 -8.71
N ILE A 38 -5.12 14.70 -9.30
CA ILE A 38 -4.95 14.49 -10.75
C ILE A 38 -5.71 13.23 -11.21
N GLY A 39 -5.95 12.27 -10.30
CA GLY A 39 -6.73 11.06 -10.56
C GLY A 39 -5.84 9.81 -10.56
N GLY A 40 -6.16 8.84 -11.41
CA GLY A 40 -5.37 7.61 -11.56
C GLY A 40 -4.51 7.63 -12.83
N VAL A 41 -3.38 6.92 -12.82
CA VAL A 41 -2.50 6.78 -13.99
C VAL A 41 -2.79 5.46 -14.71
N MET A 42 -3.16 5.53 -15.99
CA MET A 42 -3.34 4.34 -16.83
C MET A 42 -2.09 4.04 -17.65
N ILE A 43 -1.41 2.94 -17.32
CA ILE A 43 -0.14 2.55 -17.97
C ILE A 43 -0.40 1.42 -18.98
N MET A 44 -0.31 1.74 -20.27
CA MET A 44 -0.49 0.76 -21.35
C MET A 44 0.85 0.21 -21.86
N GLY A 45 0.82 -0.99 -22.45
CA GLY A 45 1.93 -1.59 -23.21
C GLY A 45 2.17 -3.06 -22.88
N ASP A 46 3.18 -3.63 -23.53
CA ASP A 46 3.35 -5.09 -23.58
C ASP A 46 3.78 -5.72 -22.25
N ARG A 47 3.54 -7.03 -22.14
CA ARG A 47 4.05 -7.84 -21.04
C ARG A 47 5.58 -7.79 -21.04
N GLY A 48 6.16 -7.66 -19.84
CA GLY A 48 7.62 -7.61 -19.69
C GLY A 48 8.21 -6.20 -19.78
N THR A 49 7.39 -5.16 -19.96
CA THR A 49 7.84 -3.76 -19.92
C THR A 49 8.12 -3.23 -18.50
N GLY A 50 8.00 -4.04 -17.46
CA GLY A 50 8.36 -3.63 -16.09
C GLY A 50 7.40 -2.65 -15.42
N LYS A 51 6.16 -2.47 -15.91
CA LYS A 51 5.16 -1.54 -15.35
C LYS A 51 5.02 -1.67 -13.83
N SER A 52 4.73 -2.88 -13.35
CA SER A 52 4.57 -3.14 -11.93
C SER A 52 5.90 -3.09 -11.15
N THR A 53 7.04 -3.21 -11.83
CA THR A 53 8.36 -3.02 -11.22
C THR A 53 8.59 -1.55 -10.90
N THR A 54 8.27 -0.65 -11.84
CA THR A 54 8.37 0.80 -11.64
C THR A 54 7.44 1.29 -10.53
N ILE A 55 6.21 0.75 -10.44
CA ILE A 55 5.27 1.09 -9.35
C ILE A 55 5.79 0.62 -7.98
N ARG A 56 6.39 -0.57 -7.90
CA ARG A 56 7.03 -1.03 -6.65
C ARG A 56 8.23 -0.18 -6.26
N ALA A 57 9.02 0.23 -7.26
CA ALA A 57 10.20 1.04 -7.06
C ALA A 57 9.88 2.43 -6.50
N ILE A 58 8.79 3.07 -6.98
CA ILE A 58 8.37 4.37 -6.44
C ILE A 58 7.80 4.23 -5.03
N ALA A 59 6.99 3.20 -4.75
CA ALA A 59 6.45 2.97 -3.41
C ALA A 59 7.55 2.75 -2.35
N ASP A 60 8.65 2.10 -2.73
CA ASP A 60 9.81 1.89 -1.84
C ASP A 60 10.67 3.14 -1.63
N LEU A 61 10.63 4.08 -2.59
CA LEU A 61 11.38 5.34 -2.53
C LEU A 61 10.72 6.37 -1.58
N LEU A 62 9.40 6.29 -1.41
CA LEU A 62 8.65 7.22 -0.58
C LEU A 62 8.96 7.02 0.91
N PRO A 63 8.84 8.10 1.72
CA PRO A 63 9.13 8.03 3.14
C PRO A 63 8.18 7.08 3.87
N GLU A 64 8.66 6.53 4.98
CA GLU A 64 7.83 5.76 5.89
C GLU A 64 6.76 6.68 6.51
N ILE A 65 5.57 6.14 6.69
CA ILE A 65 4.43 6.83 7.31
C ILE A 65 4.28 6.37 8.76
N GLU A 66 3.93 7.31 9.64
CA GLU A 66 3.58 6.99 11.02
C GLU A 66 2.13 6.51 11.09
N VAL A 67 1.92 5.31 11.64
CA VAL A 67 0.61 4.69 11.74
C VAL A 67 0.35 4.17 13.14
N ILE A 68 -0.93 4.10 13.51
CA ILE A 68 -1.35 3.41 14.74
C ILE A 68 -1.12 1.91 14.57
N LYS A 69 -0.45 1.29 15.54
CA LYS A 69 -0.18 -0.15 15.57
C LYS A 69 -1.49 -0.94 15.60
N ASP A 70 -1.51 -2.02 14.81
CA ASP A 70 -2.65 -2.95 14.64
C ASP A 70 -3.93 -2.32 14.04
N ASP A 71 -3.87 -1.08 13.51
CA ASP A 71 -5.00 -0.48 12.79
C ASP A 71 -5.07 -0.98 11.33
N PRO A 72 -6.20 -1.57 10.88
CA PRO A 72 -6.35 -2.05 9.51
C PRO A 72 -6.26 -0.96 8.43
N PHE A 73 -6.49 0.29 8.80
CA PHE A 73 -6.60 1.42 7.87
C PHE A 73 -5.35 2.31 7.83
N ASN A 74 -4.30 1.99 8.61
CA ASN A 74 -3.08 2.78 8.68
C ASN A 74 -3.34 4.26 9.03
N ARG A 75 -4.28 4.52 9.97
CA ARG A 75 -4.62 5.89 10.37
C ARG A 75 -3.44 6.61 11.03
N HIS A 76 -3.37 7.92 10.79
CA HIS A 76 -2.40 8.80 11.43
C HIS A 76 -2.84 9.12 12.88
N PRO A 77 -1.92 9.21 13.85
CA PRO A 77 -2.25 9.51 15.25
C PRO A 77 -2.93 10.86 15.48
N GLU A 78 -2.88 11.79 14.52
CA GLU A 78 -3.53 13.11 14.62
C GLU A 78 -5.02 13.11 14.25
N ASP A 79 -5.53 12.07 13.57
CA ASP A 79 -6.89 12.05 13.04
C ASP A 79 -7.97 11.65 14.07
N GLU A 80 -7.61 10.97 15.17
CA GLU A 80 -8.55 10.64 16.25
C GLU A 80 -7.96 10.76 17.66
N THR A 81 -8.83 11.16 18.59
CA THR A 81 -8.65 11.31 20.05
C THR A 81 -8.45 9.98 20.78
N THR A 82 -7.60 9.09 20.28
CA THR A 82 -7.19 7.88 21.01
C THR A 82 -5.92 8.18 21.79
N GLU A 83 -6.11 8.67 23.02
CA GLU A 83 -5.04 8.78 24.01
C GLU A 83 -4.45 7.37 24.28
N ASN A 84 -3.21 7.13 23.83
CA ASN A 84 -2.37 5.92 24.07
C ASN A 84 -2.43 4.77 23.05
N SER A 85 -2.46 5.05 21.75
CA SER A 85 -2.12 4.02 20.77
C SER A 85 -0.61 3.99 20.47
N GLU A 86 0.02 2.82 20.53
CA GLU A 86 1.42 2.66 20.10
C GLU A 86 1.54 3.00 18.61
N THR A 87 2.52 3.82 18.22
CA THR A 87 2.77 4.15 16.80
C THR A 87 3.94 3.35 16.25
N GLU A 88 3.88 3.03 14.96
CA GLU A 88 4.98 2.43 14.22
C GLU A 88 5.19 3.13 12.87
N PHE A 89 6.43 3.15 12.40
CA PHE A 89 6.75 3.61 11.06
C PHE A 89 6.70 2.42 10.11
N ILE A 90 5.83 2.52 9.10
CA ILE A 90 5.72 1.51 8.05
C ILE A 90 6.04 2.12 6.69
N LYS A 91 6.61 1.31 5.79
CA LYS A 91 6.71 1.68 4.38
C LYS A 91 5.32 1.79 3.76
N ILE A 92 5.19 2.66 2.76
CA ILE A 92 3.92 2.86 2.06
C ILE A 92 3.42 1.52 1.49
N PRO A 93 2.19 1.12 1.85
CA PRO A 93 1.64 -0.15 1.41
C PRO A 93 1.32 -0.09 -0.08
N MET A 94 1.89 -1.03 -0.85
CA MET A 94 1.53 -1.26 -2.24
C MET A 94 0.69 -2.53 -2.32
N VAL A 95 -0.54 -2.42 -2.82
CA VAL A 95 -1.49 -3.53 -2.94
C VAL A 95 -1.74 -3.82 -4.41
N ASP A 96 -1.52 -5.08 -4.81
CA ASP A 96 -1.90 -5.57 -6.14
C ASP A 96 -3.34 -6.06 -6.13
N LEU A 97 -4.19 -5.52 -7.02
CA LEU A 97 -5.57 -5.99 -7.19
C LEU A 97 -5.63 -7.06 -8.29
N PRO A 98 -5.91 -8.35 -7.97
CA PRO A 98 -6.01 -9.38 -8.98
C PRO A 98 -7.32 -9.28 -9.76
N LEU A 99 -7.29 -9.70 -11.03
CA LEU A 99 -8.45 -9.63 -11.93
C LEU A 99 -9.69 -10.39 -11.42
N GLY A 100 -9.48 -11.47 -10.65
CA GLY A 100 -10.55 -12.27 -10.07
C GLY A 100 -10.93 -11.88 -8.64
N ALA A 101 -10.57 -10.67 -8.18
CA ALA A 101 -10.99 -10.19 -6.87
C ALA A 101 -12.52 -10.02 -6.83
N THR A 102 -13.17 -10.59 -5.82
CA THR A 102 -14.60 -10.34 -5.54
C THR A 102 -14.76 -8.98 -4.90
N GLU A 103 -15.90 -8.31 -5.13
CA GLU A 103 -16.23 -7.02 -4.53
C GLU A 103 -16.12 -7.08 -3.00
N ASP A 104 -16.64 -8.14 -2.40
CA ASP A 104 -16.48 -8.53 -0.99
C ASP A 104 -15.04 -8.43 -0.46
N ARG A 105 -14.05 -8.80 -1.26
CA ARG A 105 -12.62 -8.73 -0.87
C ARG A 105 -12.01 -7.34 -1.05
N VAL A 106 -12.65 -6.46 -1.81
CA VAL A 106 -12.18 -5.10 -2.10
C VAL A 106 -12.85 -4.10 -1.17
N CYS A 107 -14.17 -4.15 -1.07
CA CYS A 107 -14.98 -3.26 -0.24
C CYS A 107 -15.06 -3.73 1.22
N GLY A 108 -14.78 -5.01 1.48
CA GLY A 108 -15.01 -5.65 2.76
C GLY A 108 -16.41 -6.26 2.84
N THR A 109 -16.55 -7.29 3.67
CA THR A 109 -17.83 -7.95 3.95
C THR A 109 -18.26 -7.75 5.39
N ILE A 110 -19.57 -7.88 5.61
CA ILE A 110 -20.16 -8.00 6.94
C ILE A 110 -20.51 -9.47 7.21
N ASP A 111 -20.07 -10.00 8.35
CA ASP A 111 -20.46 -11.32 8.81
C ASP A 111 -21.81 -11.25 9.53
N ILE A 112 -22.87 -11.68 8.85
CA ILE A 112 -24.25 -11.57 9.34
C ILE A 112 -24.50 -12.51 10.52
N GLU A 113 -23.91 -13.72 10.51
CA GLU A 113 -24.11 -14.69 11.60
C GLU A 113 -23.47 -14.20 12.90
N LYS A 114 -22.26 -13.63 12.77
CA LYS A 114 -21.58 -13.00 13.89
C LYS A 114 -22.31 -11.76 14.40
N ALA A 115 -22.80 -10.91 13.49
CA ALA A 115 -23.58 -9.72 13.86
C ALA A 115 -24.88 -10.06 14.62
N LEU A 116 -25.57 -11.13 14.22
CA LEU A 116 -26.79 -11.62 14.88
C LEU A 116 -26.53 -12.30 16.23
N THR A 117 -25.38 -12.96 16.40
CA THR A 117 -25.06 -13.74 17.61
C THR A 117 -24.37 -12.91 18.69
N GLU A 118 -23.39 -12.08 18.32
CA GLU A 118 -22.64 -11.23 19.26
C GLU A 118 -23.37 -9.92 19.58
N GLY A 119 -24.38 -9.56 18.80
CA GLY A 119 -25.24 -8.41 19.05
C GLY A 119 -24.52 -7.09 18.89
N VAL A 120 -24.65 -6.51 17.71
CA VAL A 120 -24.75 -5.04 17.59
C VAL A 120 -26.21 -4.70 17.44
#